data_AF-A0A2S8ZWX8-F1
#
_entry.id   AF-A0A2S8ZWX8-F1
#
_cell.length_a   1.000
_cell.length_b   1.000
_cell.length_c   1.000
_cell.angle_alpha   90.00
_cell.angle_beta   90.00
_cell.angle_gamma   90.00
#
_symmetry.space_group_name_H-M   'P 1'
#
loop_
_entity.id
_entity.type
_entity.pdbx_description
1 polymer ?
#
loop_
_entity_poly.entity_id
_entity_poly.type
_entity_poly.pdbx_seq_one_letter_code
_entity_poly.pdbx_strand_id
1 'polypeptide(L)'
;MAPSESEQTVEATVRRVPRYGVFMGIGVVVGVIVAGILTFAGSFQPSEALDVVYPPGQVFGFLLLWTAPIGLALGGVAGLIAERVARRRDRVVRVERETIIEND
;
A
#
# COMPACT_ATOMS: atom_id res chain seq x y z
N MET A 1 -38.00 43.33 -13.67
CA MET A 1 -37.93 42.15 -12.80
C MET A 1 -36.48 41.69 -12.86
N ALA A 2 -35.69 41.89 -11.79
CA ALA A 2 -34.31 41.42 -11.77
C ALA A 2 -34.27 39.92 -11.45
N PRO A 3 -33.33 39.15 -12.01
CA PRO A 3 -33.18 37.73 -11.69
C PRO A 3 -32.78 37.60 -10.21
N SER A 4 -33.51 36.75 -9.47
CA SER A 4 -33.15 36.37 -8.11
C SER A 4 -32.13 35.24 -8.18
N GLU A 5 -30.84 35.55 -7.97
CA GLU A 5 -29.78 34.55 -7.77
C GLU A 5 -30.06 33.79 -6.47
N SER A 6 -30.51 32.53 -6.57
CA SER A 6 -30.53 31.61 -5.44
C SER A 6 -29.19 30.86 -5.41
N GLU A 7 -28.23 31.42 -4.70
CA GLU A 7 -26.94 30.81 -4.42
C GLU A 7 -27.11 29.56 -3.54
N GLN A 8 -27.22 28.37 -4.14
CA GLN A 8 -27.21 27.09 -3.40
C GLN A 8 -25.79 26.53 -3.37
N THR A 9 -25.09 26.80 -2.27
CA THR A 9 -23.75 26.28 -1.98
C THR A 9 -23.83 24.78 -1.66
N VAL A 10 -23.53 23.93 -2.63
CA VAL A 10 -23.39 22.48 -2.41
C VAL A 10 -21.95 22.16 -2.00
N GLU A 11 -21.74 21.75 -0.74
CA GLU A 11 -20.45 21.29 -0.24
C GLU A 11 -20.07 19.93 -0.86
N ALA A 12 -18.97 19.89 -1.61
CA ALA A 12 -18.39 18.65 -2.14
C ALA A 12 -17.02 18.40 -1.50
N THR A 13 -16.95 17.39 -0.62
CA THR A 13 -15.72 17.05 0.11
C THR A 13 -14.82 16.15 -0.73
N VAL A 14 -13.77 16.71 -1.34
CA VAL A 14 -12.75 15.91 -2.04
C VAL A 14 -11.79 15.29 -1.02
N ARG A 15 -12.08 14.05 -0.60
CA ARG A 15 -11.15 13.24 0.20
C ARG A 15 -10.07 12.66 -0.72
N ARG A 16 -8.81 13.02 -0.49
CA ARG A 16 -7.68 12.33 -1.12
C ARG A 16 -7.55 10.94 -0.50
N VAL A 17 -7.74 9.87 -1.29
CA VAL A 17 -7.55 8.49 -0.83
C VAL A 17 -6.06 8.14 -0.94
N PRO A 18 -5.34 7.94 0.17
CA PRO A 18 -3.95 7.53 0.11
C PRO A 18 -3.81 6.11 -0.47
N ARG A 19 -2.78 5.90 -1.29
CA ARG A 19 -2.58 4.68 -2.07
C ARG A 19 -1.94 3.58 -1.22
N TYR A 20 -2.74 2.90 -0.38
CA TYR A 20 -2.30 1.76 0.43
C TYR A 20 -1.65 0.63 -0.38
N GLY A 21 -2.13 0.40 -1.61
CA GLY A 21 -1.61 -0.66 -2.47
C GLY A 21 -0.13 -0.54 -2.79
N VAL A 22 0.43 0.68 -2.79
CA VAL A 22 1.87 0.90 -3.06
C VAL A 22 2.73 0.37 -1.92
N PHE A 23 2.36 0.64 -0.67
CA PHE A 23 3.13 0.18 0.49
C PHE A 23 3.06 -1.34 0.66
N MET A 24 1.88 -1.92 0.44
CA MET A 24 1.70 -3.37 0.41
C MET A 24 2.56 -4.02 -0.70
N GLY A 25 2.56 -3.44 -1.90
CA GLY A 25 3.38 -3.90 -3.02
C GLY A 25 4.88 -3.86 -2.72
N ILE A 26 5.38 -2.75 -2.16
CA ILE A 26 6.78 -2.63 -1.74
C ILE A 26 7.13 -3.70 -0.69
N GLY A 27 6.26 -3.92 0.29
CA GLY A 27 6.45 -4.94 1.32
C GLY A 27 6.60 -6.35 0.75
N VAL A 28 5.76 -6.72 -0.22
CA VAL A 28 5.87 -8.01 -0.93
C VAL A 28 7.20 -8.10 -1.68
N VAL A 29 7.59 -7.06 -2.42
CA VAL A 29 8.86 -7.03 -3.17
C VAL A 29 10.04 -7.23 -2.23
N VAL A 30 10.05 -6.54 -1.08
CA VAL A 30 11.08 -6.73 -0.05
C VAL A 30 11.09 -8.16 0.47
N GLY A 31 9.92 -8.75 0.76
CA GLY A 31 9.81 -10.15 1.18
C GLY A 31 10.36 -11.16 0.17
N VAL A 32 10.13 -10.92 -1.12
CA VAL A 32 10.71 -11.75 -2.21
C VAL A 32 12.23 -11.62 -2.26
N ILE A 33 12.76 -10.39 -2.12
CA ILE A 33 14.21 -10.15 -2.07
C ILE A 33 14.83 -10.88 -0.88
N VAL A 34 14.20 -10.81 0.31
CA VAL A 34 14.66 -11.54 1.51
C VAL A 34 14.65 -13.05 1.28
N ALA A 35 13.60 -13.62 0.69
CA ALA A 35 13.57 -15.05 0.36
C ALA A 35 14.71 -15.44 -0.61
N GLY A 36 14.98 -14.60 -1.60
CA GLY A 36 16.09 -14.79 -2.53
C GLY A 36 17.44 -14.81 -1.80
N ILE A 37 17.70 -13.79 -0.96
CA ILE A 37 18.93 -13.69 -0.17
C ILE A 37 19.09 -14.91 0.74
N LEU A 38 18.03 -15.31 1.46
CA LEU A 38 18.07 -16.49 2.34
C LEU A 38 18.32 -17.78 1.56
N THR A 39 17.78 -17.89 0.34
CA THR A 39 18.06 -19.02 -0.55
C THR A 39 19.52 -19.05 -0.98
N PHE A 40 20.10 -17.90 -1.37
CA PHE A 40 21.51 -17.84 -1.77
C PHE A 40 22.49 -17.96 -0.59
N ALA A 41 22.11 -17.48 0.59
CA ALA A 41 22.91 -17.56 1.81
C ALA A 41 22.82 -18.93 2.50
N GLY A 42 21.78 -19.71 2.22
CA GLY A 42 21.63 -21.06 2.73
C GLY A 42 22.73 -21.99 2.21
N SER A 43 23.47 -22.63 3.11
CA SER A 43 24.38 -23.70 2.71
C SER A 43 23.56 -24.89 2.24
N PHE A 44 23.64 -25.22 0.95
CA PHE A 44 23.06 -26.45 0.37
C PHE A 44 23.91 -27.69 0.70
N GLN A 45 24.59 -27.66 1.84
CA GLN A 45 25.30 -28.82 2.35
C GLN A 45 24.24 -29.85 2.76
N PRO A 46 24.50 -31.15 2.54
CA PRO A 46 23.56 -32.20 2.95
C PRO A 46 23.19 -32.02 4.42
N SER A 47 21.90 -31.96 4.69
CA SER A 47 21.39 -32.03 6.06
C SER A 47 21.76 -33.39 6.64
N GLU A 48 22.60 -33.42 7.69
CA GLU A 48 22.95 -34.67 8.41
C GLU A 48 21.71 -35.39 8.96
N ALA A 49 20.56 -34.70 9.07
CA ALA A 49 19.33 -35.27 9.60
C ALA A 49 18.50 -36.04 8.55
N LEU A 50 18.62 -35.72 7.25
CA LEU A 50 17.71 -36.26 6.22
C LEU A 50 18.41 -36.89 5.01
N ASP A 51 19.73 -36.72 4.85
CA ASP A 51 20.52 -37.24 3.72
C ASP A 51 19.95 -36.89 2.32
N VAL A 52 19.10 -35.86 2.28
CA VAL A 52 18.42 -35.37 1.08
C VAL A 52 18.84 -33.92 0.84
N VAL A 53 19.37 -33.68 -0.37
CA VAL A 53 19.68 -32.34 -0.86
C VAL A 53 18.39 -31.73 -1.40
N TYR A 54 17.87 -30.69 -0.73
CA TYR A 54 16.72 -29.95 -1.23
C TYR A 54 17.14 -29.01 -2.37
N PRO A 55 16.47 -29.06 -3.55
CA PRO A 55 16.75 -28.13 -4.64
C PRO A 55 16.50 -26.67 -4.20
N PRO A 56 17.35 -25.72 -4.62
CA PRO A 56 17.23 -24.31 -4.24
C PRO A 56 15.87 -23.69 -4.58
N GLY A 57 15.26 -24.10 -5.70
CA GLY A 57 13.92 -23.64 -6.08
C GLY A 57 12.82 -24.03 -5.10
N GLN A 58 12.95 -25.20 -4.45
CA GLN A 58 11.98 -25.66 -3.44
C GLN A 58 12.14 -24.88 -2.13
N VAL A 59 13.37 -24.63 -1.70
CA VAL A 59 13.66 -23.80 -0.51
C VAL A 59 13.14 -22.37 -0.72
N PHE A 60 13.37 -21.79 -1.89
CA PHE A 60 12.86 -20.47 -2.24
C PHE A 60 11.32 -20.41 -2.18
N GLY A 61 10.64 -21.41 -2.74
CA GLY A 61 9.17 -21.50 -2.69
C GLY A 61 8.63 -21.55 -1.26
N PHE A 62 9.25 -22.34 -0.37
CA PHE A 62 8.86 -22.38 1.04
C PHE A 62 9.16 -21.08 1.79
N LEU A 63 10.30 -20.45 1.51
CA LEU A 63 10.64 -19.15 2.09
C LEU A 63 9.62 -18.09 1.68
N LEU A 64 9.22 -18.06 0.40
CA LEU A 64 8.19 -17.14 -0.09
C LEU A 64 6.85 -17.29 0.64
N LEU A 65 6.48 -18.51 1.03
CA LEU A 65 5.22 -18.76 1.76
C LEU A 65 5.17 -17.99 3.10
N TRP A 66 6.32 -17.70 3.70
CA TRP A 66 6.41 -16.94 4.94
C TRP A 66 6.82 -15.48 4.70
N THR A 67 7.83 -15.22 3.88
CA THR A 67 8.36 -13.87 3.71
C THR A 67 7.41 -12.95 2.95
N ALA A 68 6.64 -13.47 1.99
CA ALA A 68 5.70 -12.67 1.21
C ALA A 68 4.53 -12.15 2.07
N PRO A 69 3.78 -12.98 2.83
CA PRO A 69 2.71 -12.47 3.69
C PRO A 69 3.24 -11.60 4.85
N ILE A 70 4.41 -11.91 5.41
CA ILE A 70 5.04 -11.04 6.42
C ILE A 70 5.39 -9.68 5.80
N GLY A 71 6.03 -9.67 4.62
CA GLY A 71 6.35 -8.46 3.89
C GLY A 71 5.10 -7.64 3.54
N LEU A 72 4.03 -8.30 3.08
CA LEU A 72 2.74 -7.67 2.81
C LEU A 72 2.17 -7.02 4.08
N ALA A 73 2.16 -7.74 5.20
CA ALA A 73 1.65 -7.25 6.47
C ALA A 73 2.44 -6.03 6.96
N LEU A 74 3.78 -6.11 6.95
CA LEU A 74 4.65 -4.99 7.32
C LEU A 74 4.47 -3.80 6.39
N GLY A 75 4.35 -4.02 5.08
CA GLY A 75 4.03 -2.98 4.11
C GLY A 75 2.67 -2.34 4.37
N GLY A 76 1.65 -3.13 4.68
CA GLY A 76 0.32 -2.64 5.06
C GLY A 76 0.35 -1.78 6.33
N VAL A 77 1.05 -2.23 7.37
CA VAL A 77 1.25 -1.48 8.62
C VAL A 77 1.99 -0.17 8.36
N ALA A 78 3.06 -0.20 7.56
CA ALA A 78 3.79 1.01 7.17
C ALA A 78 2.89 2.00 6.40
N GLY A 79 2.05 1.50 5.49
CA GLY A 79 1.05 2.30 4.80
C GLY A 79 0.02 2.93 5.75
N LEU A 80 -0.40 2.20 6.78
CA LEU A 80 -1.34 2.71 7.80
C LEU A 80 -0.71 3.80 8.65
N ILE A 81 0.55 3.63 9.04
CA ILE A 81 1.31 4.65 9.76
C ILE A 81 1.48 5.89 8.87
N ALA A 82 1.84 5.70 7.61
CA ALA A 82 2.00 6.80 6.65
C ALA A 82 0.69 7.59 6.46
N GLU A 83 -0.46 6.92 6.34
CA GLU A 83 -1.77 7.59 6.34
C GLU A 83 -2.00 8.35 7.65
N ARG A 84 -1.72 7.74 8.80
CA ARG A 84 -1.95 8.38 10.10
C ARG A 84 -1.11 9.64 10.29
N VAL A 85 0.12 9.64 9.78
CA VAL A 85 1.00 10.82 9.78
C VAL A 85 0.53 11.86 8.75
N ALA A 86 0.13 11.43 7.56
CA ALA A 86 -0.34 12.32 6.49
C ALA A 86 -1.63 13.06 6.90
N ARG A 87 -2.60 12.37 7.53
CA ARG A 87 -3.82 12.98 8.07
C ARG A 87 -3.56 14.07 9.09
N ARG A 88 -2.45 14.01 9.85
CA ARG A 88 -2.07 15.09 10.77
C ARG A 88 -1.57 16.35 10.05
N ARG A 89 -1.29 16.25 8.75
CA ARG A 89 -0.64 17.30 7.95
C ARG A 89 -1.53 17.81 6.80
N ASP A 90 -2.78 17.35 6.73
CA ASP A 90 -3.78 17.87 5.79
C ASP A 90 -4.14 19.31 6.18
N ARG A 91 -3.40 20.25 5.58
CA ARG A 91 -3.69 21.68 5.63
C ARG A 91 -4.93 21.92 4.78
N VAL A 92 -6.01 22.32 5.44
CA VAL A 92 -7.32 22.61 4.83
C VAL A 92 -7.17 23.72 3.79
N VAL A 93 -7.41 23.41 2.51
CA VAL A 93 -7.50 24.41 1.44
C VAL A 93 -8.98 24.65 1.16
N ARG A 94 -9.44 25.88 1.40
CA ARG A 94 -10.80 26.34 1.05
C ARG A 94 -10.91 26.41 -0.47
N VAL A 95 -11.92 25.77 -1.05
CA VAL A 95 -12.25 25.90 -2.48
C VAL A 95 -13.62 26.56 -2.56
N GLU A 96 -13.71 27.65 -3.32
CA GLU A 96 -14.96 28.37 -3.61
C GLU A 96 -15.61 27.73 -4.84
N ARG A 97 -16.90 27.37 -4.73
CA ARG A 97 -17.65 26.69 -5.80
C ARG A 97 -18.80 27.58 -6.23
N GLU A 98 -18.71 28.14 -7.44
CA GLU A 98 -19.79 28.88 -8.09
C GLU A 98 -20.61 27.91 -8.97
N THR A 99 -21.94 27.91 -8.84
CA THR A 99 -22.85 27.09 -9.67
C THR A 99 -23.89 27.99 -10.31
N ILE A 100 -23.81 28.17 -11.62
CA ILE A 100 -24.75 28.98 -12.40
C ILE A 100 -25.93 28.10 -12.78
N ILE A 101 -27.14 28.46 -12.33
CA ILE A 101 -28.39 27.80 -12.72
C ILE A 101 -29.09 28.74 -13.71
N GLU A 102 -29.12 28.35 -14.99
CA GLU A 102 -29.87 29.03 -16.04
C GLU A 102 -31.28 28.43 -16.07
N ASN A 103 -32.30 29.29 -15.94
CA ASN A 103 -33.70 28.87 -15.94
C ASN A 103 -34.41 29.56 -17.12
N ASP A 104 -34.94 28.73 -18.03
CA ASP A 104 -35.64 29.07 -19.28
C ASP A 104 -37.03 29.68 -19.03
#